data_AF-Q8NF55-F1
#
_entry.id   AF-Q8NF55-F1
#
_cell.length_a   1.000
_cell.length_b   1.000
_cell.length_c   1.000
_cell.angle_alpha   90.00
_cell.angle_beta   90.00
_cell.angle_gamma   90.00
#
_symmetry.space_group_name_H-M   'P 1'
#
loop_
_entity.id
_entity.type
_entity.pdbx_description
1 polymer ?
#
loop_
_entity_poly.entity_id
_entity_poly.type
_entity_poly.pdbx_seq_one_letter_code
_entity_poly.pdbx_strand_id
1 'polypeptide(L)'
;GLTSCPFHSSRRINVGSRFQAEIPLMRDRALAAADPHKADLVWQPWEDLESSREKQRQVEDLLTAACSSIFPGAGTNQELALHCLHESRGDILETLNKLLLKKPLRPHNHPLATYHYTGSDQWKMAERKLFNKGIAIYKKDFFLVQKLVSWALFQGK
;
A
#
# COMPACT_ATOMS: atom_id res chain seq x y z
N GLY A 1 32.32 -21.70 49.43
CA GLY A 1 31.39 -22.09 48.36
C GLY A 1 30.76 -20.85 47.80
N LEU A 2 31.12 -20.46 46.59
CA LEU A 2 30.53 -19.35 45.85
C LEU A 2 29.25 -19.85 45.20
N THR A 3 28.09 -19.46 45.72
CA THR A 3 26.81 -19.69 45.03
C THR A 3 26.51 -18.47 44.17
N SER A 4 26.80 -18.62 42.88
CA SER A 4 26.39 -17.73 41.81
C SER A 4 24.88 -17.50 41.87
N CYS A 5 24.45 -16.24 42.05
CA CYS A 5 23.04 -15.88 41.89
C CYS A 5 22.63 -16.12 40.42
N PRO A 6 21.49 -16.79 40.15
CA PRO A 6 21.05 -17.01 38.79
C PRO A 6 20.69 -15.67 38.15
N PHE A 7 21.21 -15.43 36.95
CA PHE A 7 20.89 -14.28 36.13
C PHE A 7 19.42 -14.37 35.71
N HIS A 8 18.53 -13.85 36.56
CA HIS A 8 17.13 -13.66 36.24
C HIS A 8 17.05 -12.44 35.32
N SER A 9 17.09 -12.66 34.01
CA SER A 9 16.84 -11.62 33.01
C SER A 9 15.36 -11.22 33.00
N SER A 10 14.89 -10.59 34.07
CA SER A 10 13.63 -9.87 34.06
C SER A 10 13.83 -8.59 33.28
N ARG A 11 13.10 -8.42 32.17
CA ARG A 11 13.10 -7.16 31.41
C ARG A 11 12.59 -6.05 32.33
N ARG A 12 13.35 -4.96 32.46
CA ARG A 12 13.00 -3.78 33.26
C ARG A 12 12.90 -2.56 32.35
N ILE A 13 12.01 -1.63 32.70
CA ILE A 13 11.90 -0.35 32.01
C ILE A 13 13.06 0.54 32.49
N ASN A 14 13.83 1.09 31.56
CA ASN A 14 14.89 2.03 31.87
C ASN A 14 14.33 3.45 32.02
N VAL A 15 14.70 4.13 33.10
CA VAL A 15 14.28 5.51 33.41
C VAL A 15 15.51 6.41 33.45
N GLY A 16 15.38 7.63 32.92
CA GLY A 16 16.45 8.62 32.87
C GLY A 16 16.50 9.37 31.53
N SER A 17 17.24 10.48 31.48
CA SER A 17 17.33 11.37 30.31
C SER A 17 17.83 10.69 29.03
N ARG A 18 18.55 9.58 29.14
CA ARG A 18 18.99 8.76 27.99
C ARG A 18 17.87 7.88 27.40
N PHE A 19 16.73 7.77 28.08
CA PHE A 19 15.64 6.86 27.74
C PHE A 19 14.29 7.57 27.59
N GLN A 20 14.13 8.76 28.18
CA GLN A 20 12.90 9.54 28.12
C GLN A 20 12.98 10.61 27.03
N ALA A 21 11.88 10.78 26.29
CA ALA A 21 11.78 11.85 25.30
C ALA A 21 11.71 13.21 25.99
N GLU A 22 12.26 14.23 25.34
CA GLU A 22 12.03 15.62 25.73
C GLU A 22 10.58 15.99 25.44
N ILE A 23 9.89 16.54 26.44
CA ILE A 23 8.51 17.02 26.29
C ILE A 23 8.58 18.48 25.83
N PRO A 24 8.12 18.81 24.61
CA PRO A 24 8.12 20.19 24.16
C PRO A 24 7.17 21.05 24.99
N LEU A 25 7.52 22.33 25.16
CA LEU A 25 6.62 23.31 25.76
C LEU A 25 5.36 23.48 24.91
N MET A 26 4.23 23.78 25.57
CA MET A 26 2.99 24.05 24.86
C MET A 26 3.16 25.29 23.95
N ARG A 27 2.75 25.14 22.69
CA ARG A 27 2.78 26.19 21.68
C ARG A 27 1.35 26.65 21.36
N ASP A 28 1.24 27.84 20.79
CA ASP A 28 -0.04 28.35 20.29
C ASP A 28 -0.61 27.39 19.23
N ARG A 29 -1.90 27.08 19.35
CA ARG A 29 -2.62 26.24 18.38
C ARG A 29 -2.63 26.86 16.98
N ALA A 30 -2.56 28.19 16.86
CA ALA A 30 -2.48 28.87 15.57
C ALA A 30 -1.27 28.43 14.74
N LEU A 31 -0.16 28.06 15.38
CA LEU A 31 1.04 27.58 14.69
C LEU A 31 0.83 26.21 14.02
N ALA A 32 -0.14 25.42 14.49
CA ALA A 32 -0.47 24.13 13.86
C ALA A 32 -1.08 24.31 12.46
N ALA A 33 -1.80 25.42 12.21
CA ALA A 33 -2.38 25.70 10.90
C ALA A 33 -1.32 26.11 9.86
N ALA A 34 -0.17 26.61 10.31
CA ALA A 34 0.95 26.99 9.45
C ALA A 34 1.92 25.83 9.15
N ASP A 35 1.76 24.68 9.83
CA ASP A 35 2.61 23.51 9.61
C ASP A 35 2.23 22.83 8.29
N PRO A 36 3.16 22.67 7.33
CA PRO A 36 2.88 21.95 6.10
C PRO A 36 2.40 20.53 6.39
N HIS A 37 1.25 20.17 5.85
CA HIS A 37 0.75 18.82 6.04
C HIS A 37 1.63 17.83 5.27
N LYS A 38 2.09 16.79 5.97
CA LYS A 38 2.99 15.77 5.40
C LYS A 38 2.26 14.62 4.70
N ALA A 39 0.93 14.69 4.62
CA ALA A 39 0.09 13.68 4.01
C ALA A 39 -0.67 14.26 2.82
N ASP A 40 -0.83 13.44 1.80
CA ASP A 40 -1.64 13.73 0.64
C ASP A 40 -3.04 13.15 0.82
N LEU A 41 -4.07 13.92 0.43
CA LEU A 41 -5.45 13.44 0.41
C LEU A 41 -5.64 12.50 -0.78
N VAL A 42 -6.00 11.25 -0.51
CA VAL A 42 -6.21 10.20 -1.52
C VAL A 42 -7.64 9.68 -1.58
N TRP A 43 -8.45 10.01 -0.57
CA TRP A 43 -9.86 9.65 -0.48
C TRP A 43 -10.59 10.60 0.47
N GLN A 44 -11.81 10.97 0.11
CA GLN A 44 -12.75 11.61 1.02
C GLN A 44 -14.18 11.20 0.67
N PRO A 45 -15.08 11.02 1.65
CA PRO A 45 -16.52 10.93 1.41
C PRO A 45 -17.03 12.20 0.74
N TRP A 46 -18.09 12.08 -0.07
CA TRP A 46 -18.83 13.23 -0.61
C TRP A 46 -20.30 13.14 -0.22
N GLU A 47 -20.97 14.29 -0.13
CA GLU A 47 -22.31 14.42 0.43
C GLU A 47 -23.35 13.49 -0.21
N ASP A 48 -23.30 13.34 -1.54
CA ASP A 48 -24.23 12.46 -2.25
C ASP A 48 -23.98 10.96 -2.00
N LEU A 49 -22.75 10.56 -1.61
CA LEU A 49 -22.44 9.16 -1.30
C LEU A 49 -23.14 8.71 -0.02
N GLU A 50 -23.20 9.60 0.98
CA GLU A 50 -23.80 9.28 2.27
C GLU A 50 -25.33 9.40 2.24
N SER A 51 -25.85 10.33 1.43
CA SER A 51 -27.28 10.63 1.36
C SER A 51 -28.07 9.80 0.35
N SER A 52 -27.43 9.28 -0.72
CA SER A 52 -28.11 8.52 -1.77
C SER A 52 -27.82 7.03 -1.72
N ARG A 53 -28.85 6.23 -1.38
CA ARG A 53 -28.78 4.77 -1.42
C ARG A 53 -28.51 4.21 -2.82
N GLU A 54 -28.95 4.92 -3.85
CA GLU A 54 -28.68 4.56 -5.24
C GLU A 54 -27.19 4.70 -5.56
N LYS A 55 -26.55 5.81 -5.15
CA LYS A 55 -25.12 6.00 -5.34
C LYS A 55 -24.29 4.99 -4.54
N GLN A 56 -24.70 4.68 -3.31
CA GLN A 56 -24.05 3.64 -2.51
C GLN A 56 -24.03 2.30 -3.26
N ARG A 57 -25.17 1.90 -3.82
CA ARG A 57 -25.27 0.69 -4.62
C ARG A 57 -24.38 0.75 -5.86
N GLN A 58 -24.33 1.87 -6.58
CA GLN A 58 -23.44 2.03 -7.74
C GLN A 58 -21.96 1.90 -7.36
N VAL A 59 -21.55 2.42 -6.21
CA VAL A 59 -20.19 2.26 -5.69
C VAL A 59 -19.92 0.80 -5.29
N GLU A 60 -20.86 0.12 -4.63
CA GLU A 60 -20.75 -1.30 -4.31
C GLU A 60 -20.62 -2.17 -5.58
N ASP A 61 -21.41 -1.88 -6.61
CA ASP A 61 -21.36 -2.56 -7.91
C ASP A 61 -20.00 -2.32 -8.59
N LEU A 62 -19.47 -1.08 -8.54
CA LEU A 62 -18.13 -0.75 -9.03
C LEU A 62 -17.04 -1.52 -8.28
N LEU A 63 -17.09 -1.57 -6.95
CA LEU A 63 -16.10 -2.30 -6.13
C LEU A 63 -16.20 -3.82 -6.34
N THR A 64 -17.40 -4.34 -6.62
CA THR A 64 -17.60 -5.74 -6.99
C THR A 64 -17.01 -6.01 -8.37
N ALA A 65 -17.24 -5.13 -9.34
CA ALA A 65 -16.63 -5.21 -10.66
C ALA A 65 -15.09 -5.13 -10.56
N ALA A 66 -14.54 -4.28 -9.69
CA ALA A 66 -13.10 -4.16 -9.45
C ALA A 66 -12.48 -5.47 -8.96
N CYS A 67 -13.29 -6.36 -8.38
CA CYS A 67 -12.91 -7.70 -7.96
C CYS A 67 -13.12 -8.80 -9.01
N SER A 68 -13.47 -8.44 -10.24
CA SER A 68 -13.69 -9.39 -11.33
C SER A 68 -12.59 -9.33 -12.39
N SER A 69 -12.60 -10.27 -13.33
CA SER A 69 -11.67 -10.31 -14.48
C SER A 69 -11.94 -9.24 -15.54
N ILE A 70 -12.88 -8.31 -15.29
CA ILE A 70 -13.23 -7.23 -16.21
C ILE A 70 -12.07 -6.25 -16.39
N PHE A 71 -11.30 -5.97 -15.34
CA PHE A 71 -10.23 -4.97 -15.40
C PHE A 71 -8.87 -5.57 -15.77
N PRO A 72 -8.10 -4.90 -16.65
CA PRO A 72 -6.77 -5.33 -17.03
C PRO A 72 -5.77 -5.04 -15.89
N GLY A 73 -5.16 -6.09 -15.37
CA GLY A 73 -4.24 -5.97 -14.23
C GLY A 73 -4.41 -7.20 -13.35
N ALA A 74 -3.32 -7.82 -12.94
CA ALA A 74 -3.35 -9.12 -12.29
C ALA A 74 -3.73 -9.04 -10.80
N GLY A 75 -4.66 -8.16 -10.44
CA GLY A 75 -5.17 -8.05 -9.08
C GLY A 75 -6.41 -7.19 -9.00
N THR A 76 -7.44 -7.82 -8.49
CA THR A 76 -8.69 -7.27 -8.00
C THR A 76 -8.41 -6.20 -6.94
N ASN A 77 -8.35 -4.92 -7.32
CA ASN A 77 -7.94 -3.88 -6.39
C ASN A 77 -9.03 -2.82 -6.18
N GLN A 78 -9.81 -3.02 -5.13
CA GLN A 78 -10.85 -2.08 -4.67
C GLN A 78 -10.25 -0.74 -4.23
N GLU A 79 -9.05 -0.74 -3.66
CA GLU A 79 -8.35 0.49 -3.27
C GLU A 79 -8.00 1.35 -4.48
N LEU A 80 -7.55 0.74 -5.58
CA LEU A 80 -7.34 1.45 -6.84
C LEU A 80 -8.65 2.04 -7.36
N ALA A 81 -9.75 1.28 -7.32
CA ALA A 81 -11.06 1.76 -7.74
C ALA A 81 -11.52 2.96 -6.89
N LEU A 82 -11.33 2.92 -5.57
CA LEU A 82 -11.64 4.03 -4.67
C LEU A 82 -10.79 5.28 -4.98
N HIS A 83 -9.47 5.13 -5.17
CA HIS A 83 -8.62 6.28 -5.50
C HIS A 83 -9.02 6.90 -6.86
N CYS A 84 -9.28 6.08 -7.88
CA CYS A 84 -9.78 6.56 -9.17
C CYS A 84 -11.16 7.23 -9.06
N LEU A 85 -12.03 6.73 -8.17
CA LEU A 85 -13.35 7.30 -7.91
C LEU A 85 -13.26 8.66 -7.24
N HIS A 86 -12.37 8.81 -6.26
CA HIS A 86 -12.07 10.10 -5.64
C HIS A 86 -11.50 11.10 -6.66
N GLU A 87 -10.54 10.68 -7.48
CA GLU A 87 -9.97 11.51 -8.57
C GLU A 87 -11.02 11.93 -9.60
N SER A 88 -12.07 11.14 -9.78
CA SER A 88 -13.20 11.41 -10.68
C SER A 88 -14.38 12.07 -9.96
N ARG A 89 -14.18 12.54 -8.72
CA ARG A 89 -15.20 13.25 -7.92
C ARG A 89 -16.52 12.49 -7.78
N GLY A 90 -16.45 11.15 -7.73
CA GLY A 90 -17.63 10.29 -7.62
C GLY A 90 -18.32 9.94 -8.95
N ASP A 91 -17.78 10.34 -10.10
CA ASP A 91 -18.30 9.92 -11.41
C ASP A 91 -17.91 8.47 -11.72
N ILE A 92 -18.90 7.59 -11.76
CA ILE A 92 -18.72 6.15 -12.00
C ILE A 92 -18.20 5.86 -13.41
N LEU A 93 -18.71 6.55 -14.43
CA LEU A 93 -18.35 6.29 -15.82
C LEU A 93 -16.93 6.77 -16.12
N GLU A 94 -16.54 7.94 -15.60
CA GLU A 94 -15.17 8.42 -15.69
C GLU A 94 -14.20 7.47 -14.98
N THR A 95 -14.60 6.95 -13.82
CA THR A 95 -13.81 5.98 -13.05
C THR A 95 -13.59 4.68 -13.83
N LEU A 96 -14.65 4.13 -14.44
CA LEU A 96 -14.55 2.94 -15.28
C LEU A 96 -13.63 3.17 -16.49
N ASN A 97 -13.71 4.33 -17.12
CA ASN A 97 -12.80 4.69 -18.21
C ASN A 97 -11.35 4.69 -17.73
N LYS A 98 -11.03 5.30 -16.59
CA LYS A 98 -9.67 5.31 -16.03
C LYS A 98 -9.15 3.89 -15.74
N LEU A 99 -9.99 3.02 -15.18
CA LEU A 99 -9.62 1.64 -14.83
C LEU A 99 -9.43 0.73 -16.06
N LEU A 100 -10.11 0.99 -17.17
CA LEU A 100 -10.03 0.18 -18.39
C LEU A 100 -8.94 0.65 -19.37
N LEU A 101 -8.42 1.86 -19.21
CA LEU A 101 -7.39 2.41 -20.09
C LEU A 101 -6.03 1.71 -19.87
N LYS A 102 -5.39 1.29 -20.97
CA LYS A 102 -4.06 0.64 -20.96
C LYS A 102 -2.87 1.60 -20.72
N LYS A 103 -3.14 2.88 -20.43
CA LYS A 103 -2.13 3.93 -20.27
C LYS A 103 -1.70 4.00 -18.79
N PRO A 104 -0.51 4.55 -18.48
CA PRO A 104 -0.16 4.85 -17.10
C PRO A 104 -1.25 5.74 -16.51
N LEU A 105 -1.89 5.26 -15.43
CA LEU A 105 -3.06 5.93 -14.85
C LEU A 105 -2.73 7.34 -14.34
N ARG A 106 -1.47 7.57 -13.94
CA ARG A 106 -1.07 8.79 -13.24
C ARG A 106 0.24 9.37 -13.78
N PRO A 107 0.36 10.71 -13.86
CA PRO A 107 1.61 11.38 -14.18
C PRO A 107 2.61 11.28 -13.01
N HIS A 108 3.90 11.48 -13.30
CA HIS A 108 4.99 11.31 -12.31
C HIS A 108 4.92 12.23 -11.08
N ASN A 109 4.24 13.37 -11.19
CA ASN A 109 4.07 14.33 -10.09
C ASN A 109 2.85 14.03 -9.20
N HIS A 110 2.09 12.97 -9.48
CA HIS A 110 0.94 12.60 -8.69
C HIS A 110 1.37 11.96 -7.35
N PRO A 111 0.71 12.23 -6.21
CA PRO A 111 1.04 11.62 -4.92
C PRO A 111 1.13 10.09 -4.95
N LEU A 112 0.19 9.47 -5.66
CA LEU A 112 0.11 8.02 -5.87
C LEU A 112 0.86 7.50 -7.11
N ALA A 113 1.72 8.30 -7.76
CA ALA A 113 2.43 7.88 -8.98
C ALA A 113 3.33 6.66 -8.75
N THR A 114 3.95 6.57 -7.57
CA THR A 114 4.83 5.45 -7.16
C THR A 114 4.15 4.48 -6.20
N TYR A 115 2.84 4.64 -5.97
CA TYR A 115 2.12 3.78 -5.04
C TYR A 115 1.93 2.39 -5.64
N HIS A 116 2.33 1.38 -4.88
CA HIS A 116 2.21 -0.01 -5.28
C HIS A 116 0.93 -0.62 -4.72
N TYR A 117 -0.04 -0.82 -5.61
CA TYR A 117 -1.30 -1.48 -5.28
C TYR A 117 -1.09 -2.99 -5.14
N THR A 118 -1.48 -3.54 -3.99
CA THR A 118 -1.40 -4.99 -3.76
C THR A 118 -2.14 -5.75 -4.84
N GLY A 119 -1.49 -6.78 -5.39
CA GLY A 119 -2.05 -7.59 -6.48
C GLY A 119 -1.93 -6.96 -7.86
N SER A 120 -1.51 -5.71 -8.03
CA SER A 120 -1.34 -5.15 -9.39
C SER A 120 -0.17 -5.77 -10.17
N ASP A 121 0.70 -6.56 -9.51
CA ASP A 121 1.88 -7.17 -10.11
C ASP A 121 1.56 -8.20 -11.20
N GLN A 122 2.11 -7.95 -12.39
CA GLN A 122 2.05 -8.92 -13.48
C GLN A 122 3.26 -9.84 -13.44
N TRP A 123 3.02 -11.10 -13.09
CA TRP A 123 4.03 -12.14 -13.07
C TRP A 123 3.98 -13.02 -14.33
N LYS A 124 5.09 -13.09 -15.07
CA LYS A 124 5.29 -14.05 -16.16
C LYS A 124 5.34 -15.48 -15.61
N MET A 125 4.90 -16.45 -16.40
CA MET A 125 4.94 -17.87 -16.02
C MET A 125 6.36 -18.34 -15.64
N ALA A 126 7.38 -17.85 -16.35
CA ALA A 126 8.78 -18.15 -16.06
C ALA A 126 9.23 -17.62 -14.68
N GLU A 127 8.83 -16.41 -14.32
CA GLU A 127 9.13 -15.80 -13.02
C GLU A 127 8.48 -16.59 -11.89
N ARG A 128 7.20 -16.96 -12.04
CA ARG A 128 6.47 -17.80 -11.07
C ARG A 128 7.17 -19.14 -10.84
N LYS A 129 7.59 -19.80 -11.93
CA LYS A 129 8.31 -21.09 -11.86
C LYS A 129 9.63 -20.96 -11.13
N LEU A 130 10.39 -19.91 -11.41
CA LEU A 130 11.68 -19.66 -10.77
C LEU A 130 11.53 -19.26 -9.32
N PHE A 131 10.51 -18.47 -8.98
CA PHE A 131 10.18 -18.12 -7.60
C PHE A 131 9.87 -19.38 -6.79
N ASN A 132 8.97 -20.25 -7.29
CA ASN A 132 8.65 -21.52 -6.62
C ASN A 132 9.89 -22.41 -6.44
N LYS A 133 10.75 -22.50 -7.46
CA LYS A 133 12.02 -23.24 -7.37
C LYS A 133 12.97 -22.61 -6.34
N GLY A 134 13.09 -21.28 -6.34
CA GLY A 134 13.93 -20.53 -5.41
C GLY A 134 13.48 -20.76 -3.97
N ILE A 135 12.19 -20.64 -3.69
CA ILE A 135 11.62 -20.89 -2.36
C ILE A 135 11.86 -22.34 -1.93
N ALA A 136 11.74 -23.31 -2.85
CA ALA A 136 11.99 -24.72 -2.52
C ALA A 136 13.44 -24.99 -2.06
N ILE A 137 14.41 -24.36 -2.73
CA ILE A 137 15.86 -24.53 -2.49
C ILE A 137 16.34 -23.68 -1.32
N TYR A 138 16.07 -22.38 -1.36
CA TYR A 138 16.64 -21.37 -0.46
C TYR A 138 15.73 -21.01 0.73
N LYS A 139 14.50 -21.55 0.77
CA LYS A 139 13.52 -21.33 1.84
C LYS A 139 13.22 -19.85 2.08
N LYS A 140 13.77 -19.26 3.15
CA LYS A 140 13.53 -17.89 3.59
C LYS A 140 14.65 -16.92 3.19
N ASP A 141 15.65 -17.38 2.42
CA ASP A 141 16.67 -16.48 1.87
C ASP A 141 16.12 -15.77 0.62
N PHE A 142 15.39 -14.69 0.87
CA PHE A 142 14.76 -13.89 -0.18
C PHE A 142 15.78 -13.17 -1.07
N PHE A 143 17.01 -12.96 -0.61
CA PHE A 143 18.06 -12.36 -1.42
C PHE A 143 18.50 -13.33 -2.54
N LEU A 144 18.72 -14.60 -2.21
CA LEU A 144 19.03 -15.63 -3.21
C LEU A 144 17.84 -15.93 -4.13
N VAL A 145 16.61 -15.94 -3.59
CA VAL A 145 15.38 -16.11 -4.38
C VAL A 145 15.22 -14.96 -5.38
N GLN A 146 15.39 -13.71 -4.95
CA GLN A 146 15.32 -12.54 -5.83
C GLN A 146 16.41 -12.59 -6.90
N LYS A 147 17.65 -12.93 -6.54
CA LYS A 147 18.75 -13.08 -7.51
C LYS A 147 18.42 -14.12 -8.58
N LEU A 148 17.84 -15.26 -8.21
CA LEU A 148 17.41 -16.30 -9.15
C LEU A 148 16.33 -15.81 -10.13
N VAL A 149 15.32 -15.09 -9.62
CA VAL A 149 14.21 -14.57 -10.45
C VAL A 149 14.68 -13.45 -11.37
N SER A 150 15.49 -12.50 -10.86
CA SER A 150 16.00 -11.38 -11.64
C SER A 150 17.01 -11.78 -12.71
N TRP A 151 17.83 -12.81 -12.49
CA TRP A 151 18.80 -13.26 -13.49
C TRP A 151 18.14 -13.83 -14.75
N ALA A 152 16.95 -14.42 -14.63
CA ALA A 152 16.19 -14.91 -15.78
C ALA A 152 15.53 -13.82 -16.63
N LEU A 153 15.27 -12.63 -16.07
CA LEU A 153 14.81 -11.46 -16.83
C LEU A 153 15.87 -10.93 -17.79
N PHE A 154 17.16 -11.16 -17.51
CA PHE A 154 18.28 -10.76 -18.36
C PHE A 154 18.59 -11.78 -19.47
N GLN A 155 18.25 -13.05 -19.30
CA GLN A 155 18.52 -14.11 -20.29
C GLN A 155 17.38 -14.31 -21.31
N GLY A 156 16.26 -13.60 -21.15
CA GLY A 156 15.11 -13.61 -22.05
C GLY A 156 14.90 -12.31 -22.82
N LYS A 157 15.93 -11.46 -22.90
CA LYS A 157 16.03 -10.31 -23.81
C LYS A 157 17.07 -10.59 -24.87
#